data_AF-F4PQJ5-F1
#
_entry.id   AF-F4PQJ5-F1
#
_cell.length_a   1.000
_cell.length_b   1.000
_cell.length_c   1.000
_cell.angle_alpha   90.00
_cell.angle_beta   90.00
_cell.angle_gamma   90.00
#
_symmetry.space_group_name_H-M   'P 1'
#
loop_
_entity.id
_entity.type
_entity.pdbx_description
1 polymer ?
#
loop_
_entity_poly.entity_id
_entity_poly.type
_entity_poly.pdbx_seq_one_letter_code
_entity_poly.pdbx_strand_id
1 'polypeptide(L)'
;MESEPLFGERRTQTKAFEWIVGLGVTFFTIFSVAVGVYFGIKTAPRYLVLVVSLIFVFLSTALLIKWYRDTDDMINPKFKWLVALLLLCTILVGIAVNVSVWAKLPPPQPVCNGLYLTSSQTCIPYYNKTACAEPLGCYQIDVGAKQITCISCYPSCGSSESSSSDAPVNGTHNGEILELDVVF
;
A
#
# COMPACT_ATOMS: atom_id res chain seq x y z
N MET A 1 -55.34 -20.85 -2.49
CA MET A 1 -55.30 -19.94 -1.32
C MET A 1 -53.88 -20.01 -0.79
N GLU A 2 -53.00 -19.20 -1.36
CA GLU A 2 -51.63 -19.04 -0.88
C GLU A 2 -51.69 -18.01 0.25
N SER A 3 -51.40 -18.45 1.46
CA SER A 3 -51.25 -17.59 2.63
C SER A 3 -50.07 -16.65 2.40
N GLU A 4 -50.36 -15.37 2.20
CA GLU A 4 -49.33 -14.33 2.21
C GLU A 4 -48.56 -14.40 3.54
N PRO A 5 -47.22 -14.42 3.51
CA PRO A 5 -46.43 -14.52 4.73
C PRO A 5 -46.67 -13.28 5.59
N LEU A 6 -47.04 -13.52 6.85
CA LEU A 6 -47.18 -12.49 7.87
C LEU A 6 -45.86 -11.69 7.92
N PHE A 7 -45.93 -10.41 7.54
CA PHE A 7 -44.79 -9.50 7.49
C PHE A 7 -44.05 -9.52 8.83
N GLY A 8 -42.86 -10.13 8.86
CA GLY A 8 -42.03 -10.21 10.06
C GLY A 8 -41.41 -11.58 10.32
N GLU A 9 -41.94 -12.66 9.74
CA GLU A 9 -41.32 -13.98 9.89
C GLU A 9 -40.05 -14.09 9.04
N ARG A 10 -38.94 -13.66 9.64
CA ARG A 10 -37.60 -13.75 9.05
C ARG A 10 -37.31 -15.22 8.74
N ARG A 11 -37.32 -15.56 7.45
CA ARG A 11 -37.11 -16.93 6.92
C ARG A 11 -35.93 -17.59 7.62
N THR A 12 -36.13 -18.76 8.20
CA THR A 12 -35.11 -19.52 8.96
C THR A 12 -33.81 -19.72 8.17
N GLN A 13 -33.91 -19.86 6.84
CA GLN A 13 -32.76 -19.94 5.93
C GLN A 13 -31.84 -18.72 6.01
N THR A 14 -32.38 -17.50 6.12
CA THR A 14 -31.58 -16.27 6.18
C THR A 14 -30.79 -16.19 7.48
N LYS A 15 -31.38 -16.62 8.61
CA LYS A 15 -30.68 -16.67 9.90
C LYS A 15 -29.50 -17.63 9.86
N ALA A 16 -29.66 -18.82 9.26
CA ALA A 16 -28.58 -19.78 9.13
C ALA A 16 -27.42 -19.23 8.28
N PHE A 17 -27.74 -18.58 7.16
CA PHE A 17 -26.72 -17.96 6.30
C PHE A 17 -25.94 -16.85 7.02
N GLU A 18 -26.62 -15.98 7.76
CA GLU A 18 -25.96 -14.91 8.54
C GLU A 18 -24.97 -15.48 9.57
N TRP A 19 -25.33 -16.57 10.25
CA TRP A 19 -24.44 -17.24 11.21
C TRP A 19 -23.21 -17.86 10.55
N ILE A 20 -23.38 -18.52 9.39
CA ILE A 20 -22.27 -19.14 8.65
C ILE A 20 -21.29 -18.06 8.18
N VAL A 21 -21.80 -16.96 7.61
CA VAL A 21 -20.96 -15.84 7.17
C VAL A 21 -20.24 -15.21 8.35
N GLY A 22 -20.94 -14.94 9.46
CA GLY A 22 -20.35 -14.38 10.66
C GLY A 22 -19.23 -15.25 11.25
N LEU A 23 -19.43 -16.57 11.32
CA LEU A 23 -18.41 -17.52 11.76
C LEU A 23 -17.21 -17.56 10.81
N GLY A 24 -17.44 -17.60 9.50
CA GLY A 24 -16.39 -17.61 8.50
C GLY A 24 -15.49 -16.37 8.57
N VAL A 25 -16.10 -15.18 8.69
CA VAL A 25 -15.37 -13.91 8.83
C VAL A 25 -14.59 -13.86 10.14
N THR A 26 -15.19 -14.33 11.24
CA THR A 26 -14.53 -14.37 12.55
C THR A 26 -13.30 -15.28 12.51
N PHE A 27 -13.44 -16.49 11.96
CA PHE A 27 -12.34 -17.44 11.84
C PHE A 27 -11.21 -16.91 10.94
N PHE A 28 -11.57 -16.34 9.78
CA PHE A 28 -10.62 -15.71 8.86
C PHE A 28 -9.86 -14.55 9.52
N THR A 29 -10.54 -13.74 10.32
CA THR A 29 -9.92 -12.59 11.00
C THR A 29 -8.96 -13.06 12.10
N ILE A 30 -9.35 -14.05 12.91
CA ILE A 30 -8.48 -14.64 13.94
C ILE A 30 -7.23 -15.25 13.30
N PHE A 31 -7.39 -16.00 12.20
CA PHE A 31 -6.26 -16.56 11.45
C PHE A 31 -5.32 -15.46 10.93
N SER A 32 -5.86 -14.40 10.33
CA SER A 32 -5.09 -13.28 9.81
C SER A 32 -4.33 -12.53 10.91
N VAL A 33 -4.95 -12.34 12.07
CA VAL A 33 -4.30 -11.77 13.26
C VAL A 33 -3.16 -12.68 13.74
N ALA A 34 -3.40 -13.99 13.88
CA ALA A 34 -2.37 -14.93 14.33
C ALA A 34 -1.14 -14.94 13.41
N VAL A 35 -1.35 -14.97 12.10
CA VAL A 35 -0.30 -14.88 11.08
C VAL A 35 0.43 -13.53 11.20
N GLY A 36 -0.32 -12.42 11.22
CA GLY A 36 0.27 -11.09 11.32
C GLY A 36 1.10 -10.87 12.59
N VAL A 37 0.66 -11.39 13.75
CA VAL A 37 1.42 -11.32 15.02
C VAL A 37 2.69 -12.18 14.92
N TYR A 38 2.56 -13.41 14.44
CA TYR A 38 3.70 -14.35 14.33
C TYR A 38 4.83 -13.78 13.46
N PHE A 39 4.50 -13.19 12.31
CA PHE A 39 5.48 -12.58 11.42
C PHE A 39 5.88 -11.16 11.82
N GLY A 40 4.97 -10.40 12.46
CA GLY A 40 5.25 -9.03 12.89
C GLY A 40 6.30 -8.94 13.98
N ILE A 41 6.35 -9.92 14.89
CA ILE A 41 7.38 -9.98 15.95
C ILE A 41 8.76 -10.32 15.36
N LYS A 42 8.81 -11.11 14.29
CA LYS A 42 10.08 -11.62 13.74
C LYS A 42 10.70 -10.75 12.65
N THR A 43 9.89 -10.14 11.78
CA THR A 43 10.41 -9.59 10.52
C THR A 43 10.48 -8.07 10.51
N ALA A 44 9.40 -7.37 10.87
CA ALA A 44 9.37 -5.91 10.88
C ALA A 44 8.20 -5.35 11.71
N PRO A 45 8.41 -4.31 12.52
CA PRO A 45 7.38 -3.71 13.36
C PRO A 45 6.23 -3.09 12.57
N ARG A 46 6.45 -2.75 11.28
CA ARG A 46 5.40 -2.23 10.38
C ARG A 46 4.19 -3.16 10.25
N TYR A 47 4.41 -4.48 10.32
CA TYR A 47 3.32 -5.45 10.23
C TYR A 47 2.43 -5.42 11.48
N LEU A 48 2.96 -5.00 12.63
CA LEU A 48 2.16 -4.85 13.85
C LEU A 48 1.11 -3.74 13.71
N VAL A 49 1.42 -2.65 13.00
CA VAL A 49 0.47 -1.56 12.75
C VAL A 49 -0.74 -2.07 11.96
N LEU A 50 -0.51 -2.92 10.95
CA LEU A 50 -1.58 -3.56 10.17
C LEU A 50 -2.43 -4.53 11.01
N VAL A 51 -1.82 -5.27 11.93
CA VAL A 51 -2.55 -6.16 12.84
C VAL A 51 -3.42 -5.36 13.81
N VAL A 52 -2.89 -4.29 14.39
CA VAL A 52 -3.62 -3.42 15.31
C VAL A 52 -4.81 -2.77 14.61
N SER A 53 -4.63 -2.29 13.38
CA SER A 53 -5.74 -1.73 12.59
C SER A 53 -6.80 -2.78 12.26
N LEU A 54 -6.40 -4.00 11.91
CA LEU A 54 -7.34 -5.12 11.68
C LEU A 54 -8.17 -5.43 12.94
N ILE A 55 -7.53 -5.49 14.12
CA ILE A 55 -8.22 -5.70 15.40
C ILE A 55 -9.21 -4.56 15.67
N PHE A 56 -8.81 -3.31 15.44
CA PHE A 56 -9.66 -2.14 15.68
C PHE A 56 -10.90 -2.12 14.76
N VAL A 57 -10.71 -2.45 13.48
CA VAL A 57 -11.82 -2.56 12.52
C VAL A 57 -12.74 -3.72 12.88
N PHE A 58 -12.19 -4.85 13.30
CA PHE A 58 -12.97 -6.02 13.73
C PHE A 58 -13.81 -5.71 14.98
N LEU A 59 -13.22 -5.08 16.00
CA LEU A 59 -13.93 -4.66 17.22
C LEU A 59 -15.02 -3.64 16.90
N SER A 60 -14.72 -2.67 16.04
CA SER A 60 -15.71 -1.68 15.58
C SER A 60 -16.89 -2.35 14.87
N THR A 61 -16.62 -3.37 14.04
CA THR A 61 -17.64 -4.17 13.36
C THR A 61 -18.47 -4.99 14.37
N ALA A 62 -17.82 -5.62 15.35
CA ALA A 62 -18.50 -6.40 16.40
C ALA A 62 -19.40 -5.51 17.28
N LEU A 63 -18.94 -4.32 17.66
CA LEU A 63 -19.74 -3.34 18.38
C LEU A 63 -20.94 -2.87 17.56
N LEU A 64 -20.75 -2.63 16.27
CA LEU A 64 -21.85 -2.27 15.37
C LEU A 64 -22.89 -3.40 15.25
N ILE A 65 -22.45 -4.65 15.14
CA ILE A 65 -23.35 -5.81 15.08
C ILE A 65 -24.10 -5.98 16.40
N LYS A 66 -23.41 -5.83 17.54
CA LYS A 66 -24.05 -5.86 18.86
C LYS A 66 -25.12 -4.79 18.95
N TRP A 67 -24.79 -3.54 18.59
CA TRP A 67 -25.72 -2.42 18.63
C TRP A 67 -26.89 -2.59 17.66
N TYR A 68 -26.62 -3.16 16.48
CA TYR A 68 -27.63 -3.50 15.48
C TYR A 68 -28.63 -4.54 16.02
N ARG A 69 -28.16 -5.54 16.78
CA ARG A 69 -29.02 -6.55 17.39
C ARG A 69 -29.82 -6.04 18.58
N ASP A 70 -29.28 -5.10 19.36
CA ASP A 70 -29.96 -4.57 20.54
C ASP A 70 -31.06 -3.56 20.19
N THR A 71 -31.08 -3.02 18.96
CA THR A 71 -32.07 -2.02 18.51
C THR A 71 -33.11 -2.69 17.60
N ASP A 72 -34.05 -3.42 18.20
CA ASP A 72 -34.83 -4.44 17.49
C ASP A 72 -35.77 -3.94 16.36
N ASP A 73 -36.16 -2.65 16.22
CA ASP A 73 -37.29 -2.35 15.31
C ASP A 73 -37.31 -1.02 14.51
N MET A 74 -36.28 -0.17 14.54
CA MET A 74 -36.30 1.09 13.75
C MET A 74 -34.99 1.46 13.05
N ILE A 75 -34.12 0.47 12.78
CA ILE A 75 -32.87 0.77 12.08
C ILE A 75 -33.10 1.01 10.58
N ASN A 76 -32.77 2.23 10.16
CA ASN A 76 -32.76 2.66 8.77
C ASN A 76 -31.97 1.68 7.88
N PRO A 77 -32.45 1.34 6.67
CA PRO A 77 -31.79 0.42 5.75
C PRO A 77 -30.37 0.86 5.36
N LYS A 78 -30.04 2.14 5.54
CA LYS A 78 -28.69 2.71 5.35
C LYS A 78 -27.65 2.07 6.27
N PHE A 79 -28.04 1.61 7.46
CA PHE A 79 -27.10 1.00 8.40
C PHE A 79 -26.63 -0.39 7.95
N LYS A 80 -27.46 -1.13 7.19
CA LYS A 80 -27.09 -2.43 6.63
C LYS A 80 -25.93 -2.31 5.64
N TRP A 81 -25.95 -1.26 4.82
CA TRP A 81 -24.86 -0.96 3.89
C TRP A 81 -23.56 -0.63 4.61
N LEU A 82 -23.65 0.07 5.74
CA LEU A 82 -22.48 0.42 6.54
C LEU A 82 -21.84 -0.82 7.18
N VAL A 83 -22.64 -1.74 7.72
CA VAL A 83 -22.15 -3.04 8.22
C VAL A 83 -21.53 -3.86 7.09
N ALA A 84 -22.17 -3.94 5.92
CA ALA A 84 -21.64 -4.65 4.77
C ALA A 84 -20.29 -4.07 4.29
N LEU A 85 -20.17 -2.73 4.26
CA LEU A 85 -18.94 -2.04 3.90
C LEU A 85 -17.82 -2.30 4.91
N LEU A 86 -18.10 -2.23 6.21
CA LEU A 86 -17.13 -2.56 7.26
C LEU A 86 -16.65 -4.02 7.18
N LEU A 87 -17.57 -4.94 6.89
CA LEU A 87 -17.26 -6.35 6.73
C LEU A 87 -16.37 -6.57 5.49
N LEU A 88 -16.65 -5.90 4.38
CA LEU A 88 -15.79 -5.88 3.20
C LEU A 88 -14.41 -5.29 3.51
N CYS A 89 -14.33 -4.16 4.23
CA CYS A 89 -13.07 -3.58 4.66
C CYS A 89 -12.26 -4.54 5.53
N THR A 90 -12.92 -5.25 6.46
CA THR A 90 -12.27 -6.27 7.31
C THR A 90 -11.65 -7.38 6.47
N ILE A 91 -12.38 -7.88 5.46
CA ILE A 91 -11.87 -8.90 4.53
C ILE A 91 -10.68 -8.36 3.73
N LEU A 92 -10.78 -7.15 3.16
CA LEU A 92 -9.71 -6.54 2.38
C LEU A 92 -8.44 -6.30 3.21
N VAL A 93 -8.57 -5.82 4.46
CA VAL A 93 -7.44 -5.65 5.36
C VAL A 93 -6.83 -7.01 5.73
N GLY A 94 -7.66 -8.03 5.99
CA GLY A 94 -7.18 -9.40 6.22
C GLY A 94 -6.40 -9.96 5.03
N ILE A 95 -6.89 -9.76 3.80
CA ILE A 95 -6.18 -10.13 2.57
C ILE A 95 -4.86 -9.36 2.48
N ALA A 96 -4.86 -8.04 2.73
CA ALA A 96 -3.65 -7.22 2.69
C ALA A 96 -2.58 -7.69 3.70
N VAL A 97 -2.98 -8.04 4.92
CA VAL A 97 -2.09 -8.63 5.94
C VAL A 97 -1.49 -9.94 5.43
N ASN A 98 -2.32 -10.84 4.91
CA ASN A 98 -1.84 -12.12 4.38
C ASN A 98 -0.89 -11.90 3.19
N VAL A 99 -1.28 -11.12 2.19
CA VAL A 99 -0.44 -10.82 1.02
C VAL A 99 0.89 -10.21 1.45
N SER A 100 0.89 -9.30 2.43
CA SER A 100 2.12 -8.67 2.93
C SER A 100 3.06 -9.63 3.64
N VAL A 101 2.52 -10.69 4.25
CA VAL A 101 3.29 -11.74 4.92
C VAL A 101 3.85 -12.76 3.92
N TRP A 102 3.04 -13.13 2.92
CA TRP A 102 3.42 -14.12 1.90
C TRP A 102 4.20 -13.53 0.73
N ALA A 103 4.15 -12.21 0.54
CA ALA A 103 5.02 -11.52 -0.39
C ALA A 103 6.47 -11.80 0.04
N LYS A 104 7.21 -12.51 -0.82
CA LYS A 104 8.63 -12.73 -0.63
C LYS A 104 9.26 -11.36 -0.42
N LEU A 105 9.89 -11.16 0.75
CA LEU A 105 10.68 -9.96 0.94
C LEU A 105 11.67 -9.89 -0.22
N PRO A 106 11.87 -8.71 -0.83
CA PRO A 106 12.95 -8.57 -1.78
C PRO A 106 14.22 -9.10 -1.09
N PRO A 107 15.08 -9.84 -1.82
CA PRO A 107 16.31 -10.34 -1.24
C PRO A 107 17.05 -9.18 -0.53
N PRO A 108 17.73 -9.45 0.61
CA PRO A 108 18.45 -8.41 1.33
C PRO A 108 19.26 -7.61 0.33
N GLN A 109 19.14 -6.28 0.38
CA GLN A 109 19.81 -5.42 -0.59
C GLN A 109 21.29 -5.79 -0.60
N PRO A 110 21.87 -6.15 -1.76
CA PRO A 110 23.29 -6.44 -1.83
C PRO A 110 24.06 -5.21 -1.37
N VAL A 111 25.19 -5.41 -0.69
CA VAL A 111 26.07 -4.31 -0.25
C VAL A 111 26.46 -3.50 -1.48
N CYS A 112 25.82 -2.35 -1.66
CA CYS A 112 25.97 -1.51 -2.83
C CYS A 112 26.81 -0.29 -2.46
N ASN A 113 28.05 -0.25 -2.93
CA ASN A 113 28.90 0.95 -2.84
C ASN A 113 28.52 1.93 -3.97
N GLY A 114 27.27 2.38 -3.97
CA GLY A 114 26.64 2.95 -5.17
C GLY A 114 25.24 3.49 -4.96
N LEU A 115 24.62 3.92 -6.05
CA LEU A 115 23.20 4.23 -6.12
C LEU A 115 22.43 2.92 -6.36
N TYR A 116 21.60 2.52 -5.40
CA TYR A 116 20.72 1.36 -5.57
C TYR A 116 19.37 1.78 -6.12
N LEU A 117 19.00 1.26 -7.29
CA LEU A 117 17.67 1.49 -7.86
C LEU A 117 16.71 0.39 -7.40
N THR A 118 15.74 0.77 -6.57
CA THR A 118 14.70 -0.15 -6.07
C THR A 118 13.84 -0.72 -7.20
N SER A 119 13.54 0.09 -8.23
CA SER A 119 12.70 -0.30 -9.37
C SER A 119 13.30 -1.45 -10.19
N SER A 120 14.60 -1.37 -10.51
CA SER A 120 15.31 -2.37 -11.31
C SER A 120 16.09 -3.40 -10.50
N GLN A 121 16.13 -3.24 -9.17
CA GLN A 121 16.97 -4.03 -8.25
C GLN A 121 18.45 -4.07 -8.68
N THR A 122 18.95 -2.96 -9.25
CA THR A 122 20.34 -2.86 -9.71
C THR A 122 21.13 -1.85 -8.89
N CYS A 123 22.31 -2.25 -8.45
CA CYS A 123 23.30 -1.37 -7.87
C CYS A 123 24.13 -0.72 -8.99
N ILE A 124 24.14 0.61 -9.08
CA ILE A 124 25.07 1.35 -9.92
C ILE A 124 26.25 1.76 -9.03
N PRO A 125 27.41 1.10 -9.13
CA PRO A 125 28.54 1.39 -8.26
C PRO A 125 29.06 2.81 -8.53
N TYR A 126 29.46 3.51 -7.47
CA TYR A 126 30.22 4.75 -7.63
C TYR A 126 31.60 4.40 -8.18
N TYR A 127 31.91 4.86 -9.39
CA TYR A 127 33.26 4.80 -9.93
C TYR A 127 34.13 5.76 -9.12
N ASN A 128 34.99 5.21 -8.24
CA ASN A 128 36.05 5.86 -7.48
C ASN A 128 35.68 7.22 -6.86
N LYS A 129 35.67 7.36 -5.52
CA LYS A 129 35.18 8.55 -4.79
C LYS A 129 35.83 9.89 -5.20
N THR A 130 36.88 9.87 -6.00
CA THR A 130 37.59 11.03 -6.53
C THR A 130 37.30 11.34 -8.01
N ALA A 131 36.47 10.56 -8.71
CA ALA A 131 36.29 10.68 -10.16
C ALA A 131 35.58 11.99 -10.58
N CYS A 132 34.63 12.47 -9.77
CA CYS A 132 34.05 13.80 -9.93
C CYS A 132 34.54 14.76 -8.84
N ALA A 133 35.78 14.59 -8.35
CA ALA A 133 36.36 15.50 -7.38
C ALA A 133 36.43 16.92 -7.95
N GLU A 134 36.14 17.86 -7.06
CA GLU A 134 36.11 19.31 -7.18
C GLU A 134 37.01 19.97 -8.23
N PRO A 135 36.59 21.15 -8.77
CA PRO A 135 35.67 22.10 -8.11
C PRO A 135 34.19 22.08 -8.54
N LEU A 136 33.81 21.45 -9.66
CA LEU A 136 32.42 21.53 -10.18
C LEU A 136 31.91 20.20 -10.79
N GLY A 137 32.25 19.06 -10.20
CA GLY A 137 31.76 17.76 -10.68
C GLY A 137 30.31 17.51 -10.27
N CYS A 138 29.36 17.57 -11.22
CA CYS A 138 27.99 17.10 -11.05
C CYS A 138 27.91 15.63 -11.47
N TYR A 139 27.07 14.86 -10.81
CA TYR A 139 26.76 13.49 -11.22
C TYR A 139 25.53 13.50 -12.12
N GLN A 140 25.68 13.03 -13.35
CA GLN A 140 24.55 12.68 -14.20
C GLN A 140 24.29 11.18 -14.07
N ILE A 141 23.09 10.82 -13.64
CA ILE A 141 22.67 9.43 -13.50
C ILE A 141 21.91 9.06 -14.77
N ASP A 142 22.51 8.22 -15.60
CA ASP A 142 21.80 7.62 -16.73
C ASP A 142 21.22 6.28 -16.28
N VAL A 143 19.91 6.29 -16.00
CA VAL A 143 19.15 5.12 -15.55
C VAL A 143 19.09 4.05 -16.64
N GLY A 144 19.05 4.46 -17.92
CA GLY A 144 18.97 3.54 -19.06
C GLY A 144 20.30 2.80 -19.31
N ALA A 145 21.40 3.55 -19.28
CA ALA A 145 22.74 3.00 -19.44
C ALA A 145 23.33 2.42 -18.14
N LYS A 146 22.62 2.55 -17.00
CA LYS A 146 23.04 2.07 -15.67
C LYS A 146 24.43 2.58 -15.27
N GLN A 147 24.72 3.84 -15.59
CA GLN A 147 26.01 4.46 -15.35
C GLN A 147 25.85 5.83 -14.72
N ILE A 148 26.84 6.20 -13.90
CA ILE A 148 26.98 7.54 -13.34
C ILE A 148 28.12 8.20 -14.09
N THR A 149 27.83 9.28 -14.81
CA THR A 149 28.84 10.07 -15.51
C THR A 149 29.08 11.39 -14.78
N CYS A 150 30.33 11.85 -14.77
CA CYS A 150 30.64 13.19 -14.29
C CYS A 150 30.33 14.18 -15.40
N ILE A 151 29.54 15.20 -15.09
CA ILE A 151 29.34 16.37 -15.95
C ILE A 151 29.85 17.62 -15.24
N SER A 152 30.34 18.59 -16.01
CA SER A 152 30.68 19.90 -15.46
C SER A 152 29.39 20.59 -15.01
N CYS A 153 29.27 20.89 -13.72
CA CYS A 153 28.24 21.79 -13.22
C CYS A 153 28.55 23.20 -13.74
N TYR A 154 28.27 23.49 -15.02
CA TYR A 154 28.22 24.88 -15.41
C TYR A 154 27.05 25.51 -14.65
N PRO A 155 27.25 26.63 -13.92
CA PRO A 155 26.13 27.37 -13.39
C PRO A 155 25.37 27.91 -14.60
N SER A 156 24.33 27.21 -15.01
CA SER A 156 23.25 27.79 -15.81
C SER A 156 22.44 28.73 -14.91
N CYS A 157 23.11 29.69 -14.26
CA CYS A 157 22.50 30.98 -13.94
C CYS A 157 22.41 31.76 -15.27
N GLY A 158 21.70 31.18 -16.24
CA GLY A 158 21.18 31.94 -17.36
C GLY A 158 20.06 32.78 -16.80
N SER A 159 20.37 34.03 -16.49
CA SER A 159 19.39 35.10 -16.54
C SER A 159 18.51 34.89 -17.76
N SER A 160 17.21 34.73 -17.53
CA SER A 160 16.18 34.64 -18.55
C SER A 160 16.20 35.88 -19.44
N GLU A 161 17.09 35.95 -20.42
CA GLU A 161 16.90 36.82 -21.58
C GLU A 161 16.24 35.99 -22.67
N SER A 162 14.91 36.14 -22.68
CA SER A 162 14.03 35.78 -23.77
C SER A 162 14.56 36.32 -25.10
N SER A 163 15.13 35.45 -25.92
CA SER A 163 15.24 35.68 -27.36
C SER A 163 14.58 34.51 -28.08
N SER A 164 13.36 34.80 -28.52
CA SER A 164 12.58 34.01 -29.46
C SER A 164 13.33 33.84 -30.78
N SER A 165 13.56 32.61 -31.22
CA SER A 165 13.64 32.25 -32.63
C SER A 165 13.41 30.76 -32.80
N ASP A 166 12.58 30.44 -33.77
CA ASP A 166 11.86 29.19 -33.98
C ASP A 166 12.74 27.98 -34.36
N ALA A 167 12.47 26.85 -33.68
CA ALA A 167 12.27 25.46 -34.16
C ALA A 167 13.23 24.78 -35.18
N PRO A 168 13.19 23.44 -35.38
CA PRO A 168 12.83 22.33 -34.48
C PRO A 168 13.81 21.12 -34.60
N VAL A 169 14.18 20.43 -33.51
CA VAL A 169 14.48 18.98 -33.59
C VAL A 169 14.09 18.28 -32.28
N ASN A 170 13.18 17.31 -32.46
CA ASN A 170 12.66 16.34 -31.50
C ASN A 170 13.75 15.61 -30.71
N GLY A 171 13.63 15.63 -29.39
CA GLY A 171 14.41 14.82 -28.48
C GLY A 171 13.88 14.96 -27.06
N THR A 172 12.62 14.60 -26.84
CA THR A 172 11.94 14.64 -25.55
C THR A 172 12.50 13.56 -24.63
N HIS A 173 13.70 13.78 -24.08
CA HIS A 173 14.09 13.11 -22.85
C HIS A 173 13.47 13.89 -21.69
N ASN A 174 12.25 13.48 -21.32
CA ASN A 174 11.64 13.88 -20.07
C ASN A 174 12.59 13.43 -18.95
N GLY A 175 13.41 14.36 -18.46
CA GLY A 175 14.10 14.23 -17.18
C GLY A 175 13.05 14.23 -16.10
N GLU A 176 12.48 13.06 -15.83
CA GLU A 176 11.60 12.84 -14.69
C GLU A 176 12.46 13.05 -13.45
N ILE A 177 12.17 14.12 -12.70
CA ILE A 177 12.71 14.32 -11.36
C ILE A 177 12.09 13.20 -10.52
N LEU A 178 12.81 12.08 -10.42
CA LEU A 178 12.46 11.01 -9.50
C LEU A 178 12.59 11.57 -8.09
N GLU A 179 11.46 11.95 -7.52
CA GLU A 179 11.31 12.14 -6.08
C GLU A 179 11.77 10.81 -5.45
N LEU A 180 12.97 10.81 -4.87
CA LEU A 180 13.43 9.66 -4.10
C LEU A 180 12.53 9.56 -2.88
N ASP A 181 11.53 8.69 -2.95
CA ASP A 181 10.87 8.18 -1.77
C ASP A 181 11.93 7.43 -0.95
N VAL A 182 12.54 8.15 0.00
CA VAL A 182 13.35 7.56 1.05
C VAL A 182 12.40 6.78 1.95
N VAL A 183 12.18 5.51 1.60
CA VAL A 183 11.46 4.57 2.45
C VAL A 183 12.39 4.20 3.61
N PHE A 184 12.17 4.83 4.77
CA PHE A 184 12.84 4.52 6.04
C PHE A 184 12.46 3.13 6.57
#